data_AF-A0A942MA15-F1
#
_entry.id   AF-A0A942MA15-F1
#
_cell.length_a   1.000
_cell.length_b   1.000
_cell.length_c   1.000
_cell.angle_alpha   90.00
_cell.angle_beta   90.00
_cell.angle_gamma   90.00
#
_symmetry.space_group_name_H-M   'P 1'
#
loop_
_entity.id
_entity.type
_entity.pdbx_description
1 polymer ?
#
loop_
_entity_poly.entity_id
_entity_poly.type
_entity_poly.pdbx_seq_one_letter_code
_entity_poly.pdbx_strand_id
1 'polypeptide(L)'
;MKSKTGNITPYHLSGPAMVTGQARYIYDEPKPADLLYVKVLVSSYAHAEIISINTKPAQQLKGIIAVLTAQDIPGENQLGVGILDEPLLPDKKVNYIGQPVVIVVADNESTAQKALKLIKIKYKPLKPILTIDQALKKQSFLGPIRKIDRGNISNGLSKSNYIVKGMIQTNSQDHFYLETQICRAIPTEDNEMIIYSSTQSPSEIQQVVARVLGIKNKDVTVDVKRLGGGFGGKERAATIWACLTALAAYKTRKPVELRLTRLEDMSWRGKRHPIQIKFKVGFSKSSKILSYAVDFNLDGGAYADLTMAVMQRAMVHADNCYYIPNIRIIGRPCKTNLPPNTAMRGFGAPQGIFAIEYIIEQIAHKLKLDPNQIRKINFYKENQTTPYGQTVHDVHLPRLFKRLEKTARYTQLHKQVQQFNQEHKYLKHGLAVTPVKFGISFTKISHNQASALIWIYPDGTVSVSHGAIEMGQEANTKIAQIIANIFGISVKQIRIESNNTKRIGNSTPTAASVGVDLNGNAAKIAAEKILARLELLAKKIIESRYEIKPVKIIFADNSVFDRKYPNKKIIFSELLKIAYEQRIALGAHGF
;
A
#
# COMPACT_ATOMS: atom_id res chain seq x y z
N MET A 1 9.96 -13.54 -20.90
CA MET A 1 9.53 -14.88 -21.33
C MET A 1 8.53 -14.70 -22.47
N LYS A 2 8.79 -15.23 -23.67
CA LYS A 2 7.71 -15.37 -24.68
C LYS A 2 6.74 -16.43 -24.13
N SER A 3 5.44 -16.13 -24.02
CA SER A 3 4.48 -17.08 -23.45
C SER A 3 4.43 -18.32 -24.32
N LYS A 4 4.39 -19.50 -23.70
CA LYS A 4 4.37 -20.78 -24.43
C LYS A 4 3.02 -21.08 -25.08
N THR A 5 2.02 -20.28 -24.77
CA THR A 5 0.62 -20.43 -25.14
C THR A 5 0.01 -19.02 -25.20
N GLY A 6 -1.04 -18.81 -25.99
CA GLY A 6 -1.79 -17.54 -26.08
C GLY A 6 -2.54 -17.14 -24.80
N ASN A 7 -2.05 -17.54 -23.62
CA ASN A 7 -2.70 -17.46 -22.31
C ASN A 7 -2.59 -16.07 -21.64
N ILE A 8 -2.50 -15.01 -22.44
CA ILE A 8 -2.53 -13.64 -21.94
C ILE A 8 -3.95 -13.13 -22.11
N THR A 9 -4.68 -12.99 -21.00
CA THR A 9 -5.88 -12.13 -21.02
C THR A 9 -5.42 -10.67 -21.11
N PRO A 10 -5.89 -9.89 -22.11
CA PRO A 10 -5.53 -8.48 -22.22
C PRO A 10 -6.30 -7.60 -21.22
N TYR A 11 -7.24 -8.18 -20.46
CA TYR A 11 -8.11 -7.45 -19.54
C TYR A 11 -8.04 -8.04 -18.13
N HIS A 12 -8.30 -7.19 -17.14
CA HIS A 12 -8.48 -7.55 -15.74
C HIS A 12 -9.49 -8.71 -15.57
N LEU A 13 -9.18 -9.72 -14.74
CA LEU A 13 -10.05 -10.90 -14.55
C LEU A 13 -11.48 -10.56 -14.13
N SER A 14 -11.63 -9.63 -13.18
CA SER A 14 -12.95 -9.10 -12.78
C SER A 14 -13.48 -7.98 -13.69
N GLY A 15 -12.79 -7.65 -14.78
CA GLY A 15 -13.17 -6.57 -15.70
C GLY A 15 -14.61 -6.70 -16.20
N PRO A 16 -15.01 -7.84 -16.79
CA PRO A 16 -16.40 -8.05 -17.21
C PRO A 16 -17.43 -7.85 -16.10
N ALA A 17 -17.14 -8.35 -14.89
CA ALA A 17 -18.03 -8.17 -13.74
C ALA A 17 -18.09 -6.70 -13.26
N MET A 18 -17.00 -5.94 -13.40
CA MET A 18 -16.98 -4.52 -13.05
C MET A 18 -17.84 -3.70 -14.02
N VAL A 19 -17.80 -3.98 -15.33
CA VAL A 19 -18.59 -3.20 -16.30
C VAL A 19 -20.08 -3.47 -16.22
N THR A 20 -20.48 -4.67 -15.76
CA THR A 20 -21.88 -5.08 -15.61
C THR A 20 -22.45 -4.82 -14.21
N GLY A 21 -21.65 -4.30 -13.28
CA GLY A 21 -22.06 -4.12 -11.88
C GLY A 21 -22.18 -5.41 -11.06
N GLN A 22 -21.69 -6.54 -11.59
CA GLN A 22 -21.68 -7.84 -10.89
C GLN A 22 -20.49 -8.00 -9.93
N ALA A 23 -19.45 -7.17 -10.05
CA ALA A 23 -18.33 -7.17 -9.13
C ALA A 23 -18.75 -6.58 -7.77
N ARG A 24 -18.93 -7.47 -6.79
CA ARG A 24 -19.37 -7.09 -5.44
C ARG A 24 -18.26 -6.52 -4.58
N TYR A 25 -18.56 -5.47 -3.84
CA TYR A 25 -17.76 -4.97 -2.73
C TYR A 25 -18.45 -5.32 -1.41
N ILE A 26 -17.84 -4.99 -0.26
CA ILE A 26 -18.36 -5.40 1.05
C ILE A 26 -19.81 -4.95 1.25
N TYR A 27 -20.15 -3.74 0.83
CA TYR A 27 -21.50 -3.18 0.95
C TYR A 27 -22.55 -3.94 0.10
N ASP A 28 -22.10 -4.55 -1.00
CA ASP A 28 -22.96 -5.24 -1.96
C ASP A 28 -23.23 -6.70 -1.55
N GLU A 29 -22.46 -7.24 -0.60
CA GLU A 29 -22.65 -8.59 -0.07
C GLU A 29 -23.97 -8.69 0.72
N PRO A 30 -24.69 -9.83 0.67
CA PRO A 30 -25.97 -9.97 1.34
C PRO A 30 -25.78 -9.70 2.83
N LYS A 31 -26.71 -8.96 3.40
CA LYS A 31 -26.66 -8.57 4.81
C LYS A 31 -27.28 -9.68 5.66
N PRO A 32 -26.65 -10.08 6.79
CA PRO A 32 -27.31 -10.91 7.79
C PRO A 32 -28.62 -10.27 8.24
N ALA A 33 -29.63 -11.09 8.55
CA ALA A 33 -30.96 -10.60 8.92
C ALA A 33 -30.95 -9.75 10.21
N ASP A 34 -30.04 -10.06 11.12
CA ASP A 34 -29.86 -9.40 12.41
C ASP A 34 -28.70 -8.39 12.43
N LEU A 35 -28.27 -7.92 11.25
CA LEU A 35 -27.18 -6.96 11.10
C LEU A 35 -27.47 -5.65 11.86
N LEU A 36 -26.52 -5.25 12.71
CA LEU A 36 -26.52 -3.96 13.39
C LEU A 36 -25.60 -2.94 12.70
N TYR A 37 -25.85 -1.66 12.96
CA TYR A 37 -25.13 -0.53 12.37
C TYR A 37 -24.36 0.23 13.43
N VAL A 38 -23.09 0.56 13.12
CA VAL A 38 -22.24 1.39 13.97
C VAL A 38 -22.15 2.81 13.45
N LYS A 39 -22.30 3.77 14.37
CA LYS A 39 -21.93 5.17 14.16
C LYS A 39 -20.95 5.65 15.21
N VAL A 40 -20.10 6.57 14.82
CA VAL A 40 -18.95 7.02 15.62
C VAL A 40 -19.15 8.46 16.03
N LEU A 41 -19.05 8.75 17.32
CA LEU A 41 -18.88 10.10 17.83
C LEU A 41 -17.39 10.41 17.91
N VAL A 42 -16.99 11.46 17.20
CA VAL A 42 -15.60 11.91 17.13
C VAL A 42 -15.38 13.20 17.93
N SER A 43 -14.12 13.46 18.28
CA SER A 43 -13.69 14.72 18.88
C SER A 43 -13.97 15.91 17.96
N SER A 44 -14.55 16.97 18.53
CA SER A 44 -14.67 18.29 17.90
C SER A 44 -13.48 19.22 18.20
N TYR A 45 -12.52 18.79 19.02
CA TYR A 45 -11.35 19.56 19.42
C TYR A 45 -10.06 18.97 18.84
N ALA A 46 -9.17 19.85 18.40
CA ALA A 46 -7.83 19.45 17.95
C ALA A 46 -6.96 18.96 19.11
N HIS A 47 -7.15 19.49 20.32
CA HIS A 47 -6.40 19.09 21.49
C HIS A 47 -7.19 19.44 22.76
N ALA A 48 -7.59 18.44 23.55
CA ALA A 48 -8.34 18.67 24.78
C ALA A 48 -8.23 17.50 25.76
N GLU A 49 -8.38 17.79 27.05
CA GLU A 49 -8.66 16.78 28.08
C GLU A 49 -10.15 16.42 28.06
N ILE A 50 -10.46 15.12 28.19
CA ILE A 50 -11.83 14.63 28.37
C ILE A 50 -12.12 14.68 29.87
N ILE A 51 -13.09 15.51 30.26
CA ILE A 51 -13.50 15.66 31.67
C ILE A 51 -14.57 14.64 32.04
N SER A 52 -15.54 14.43 31.16
CA SER A 52 -16.62 13.45 31.36
C SER A 52 -17.32 13.10 30.06
N ILE A 53 -17.81 11.87 29.95
CA ILE A 53 -18.65 11.39 28.84
C ILE A 53 -19.99 10.94 29.43
N ASN A 54 -21.10 11.55 29.01
CA ASN A 54 -22.45 11.13 29.38
C ASN A 54 -23.16 10.46 28.19
N THR A 55 -23.32 9.14 28.28
CA THR A 55 -23.97 8.29 27.28
C THR A 55 -25.41 7.89 27.65
N LYS A 56 -25.85 8.14 28.89
CA LYS A 56 -27.14 7.65 29.41
C LYS A 56 -28.35 8.01 28.54
N PRO A 57 -28.50 9.26 28.05
CA PRO A 57 -29.65 9.61 27.21
C PRO A 57 -29.68 8.86 25.87
N ALA A 58 -28.51 8.56 25.31
CA ALA A 58 -28.41 7.79 24.07
C ALA A 58 -28.79 6.32 24.29
N GLN A 59 -28.41 5.73 25.43
CA GLN A 59 -28.72 4.33 25.78
C GLN A 59 -30.23 4.08 25.96
N GLN A 60 -31.00 5.11 26.32
CA GLN A 60 -32.45 5.00 26.53
C GLN A 60 -33.26 5.07 25.22
N LEU A 61 -32.63 5.42 24.09
CA LEU A 61 -33.33 5.54 22.81
C LEU A 61 -33.70 4.14 22.27
N LYS A 62 -34.97 3.94 21.91
CA LYS A 62 -35.45 2.69 21.31
C LYS A 62 -34.65 2.36 20.04
N GLY A 63 -34.20 1.11 19.91
CA GLY A 63 -33.39 0.60 18.79
C GLY A 63 -31.87 0.69 19.04
N ILE A 64 -31.43 1.29 20.15
CA ILE A 64 -30.03 1.25 20.57
C ILE A 64 -29.73 -0.07 21.27
N ILE A 65 -28.69 -0.76 20.79
CA ILE A 65 -28.24 -2.04 21.33
C ILE A 65 -27.07 -1.83 22.29
N ALA A 66 -26.14 -0.92 21.95
CA ALA A 66 -25.00 -0.60 22.80
C ALA A 66 -24.47 0.82 22.52
N VAL A 67 -23.90 1.44 23.55
CA VAL A 67 -23.08 2.65 23.43
C VAL A 67 -21.77 2.37 24.13
N LEU A 68 -20.68 2.31 23.37
CA LEU A 68 -19.39 1.80 23.84
C LEU A 68 -18.34 2.91 23.89
N THR A 69 -17.54 2.89 24.95
CA THR A 69 -16.45 3.81 25.26
C THR A 69 -15.14 3.05 25.47
N ALA A 70 -14.06 3.73 25.85
CA ALA A 70 -12.81 3.10 26.21
C ALA A 70 -12.94 2.02 27.31
N GLN A 71 -13.90 2.18 28.23
CA GLN A 71 -14.14 1.24 29.35
C GLN A 71 -14.68 -0.10 28.87
N ASP A 72 -15.23 -0.16 27.67
CA ASP A 72 -15.79 -1.37 27.10
C ASP A 72 -14.73 -2.24 26.41
N ILE A 73 -13.51 -1.74 26.21
CA ILE A 73 -12.45 -2.49 25.53
C ILE A 73 -11.94 -3.59 26.48
N PRO A 74 -12.11 -4.89 26.12
CA PRO A 74 -11.73 -5.99 27.02
C PRO A 74 -10.22 -6.32 27.00
N GLY A 75 -9.52 -5.98 25.92
CA GLY A 75 -8.07 -6.14 25.78
C GLY A 75 -7.34 -4.80 25.90
N GLU A 76 -6.38 -4.56 25.01
CA GLU A 76 -5.59 -3.32 25.03
C GLU A 76 -6.23 -2.23 24.16
N ASN A 77 -6.43 -1.05 24.74
CA ASN A 77 -6.86 0.14 24.00
C ASN A 77 -5.70 0.76 23.19
N GLN A 78 -5.22 0.03 22.17
CA GLN A 78 -4.02 0.38 21.41
C GLN A 78 -4.08 -0.12 19.95
N LEU A 79 -3.94 0.81 19.01
CA LEU A 79 -3.93 0.58 17.55
C LEU A 79 -2.53 0.48 16.95
N GLY A 80 -1.56 1.15 17.56
CA GLY A 80 -0.19 1.24 17.06
C GLY A 80 0.47 -0.11 16.81
N VAL A 81 1.32 -0.17 15.78
CA VAL A 81 2.11 -1.36 15.41
C VAL A 81 3.56 -0.93 15.24
N GLY A 82 4.44 -1.48 16.08
CA GLY A 82 5.84 -1.07 16.20
C GLY A 82 6.04 0.10 17.16
N ILE A 83 5.25 1.16 17.03
CA ILE A 83 5.13 2.24 18.03
C ILE A 83 3.70 2.14 18.58
N LEU A 84 3.57 1.91 19.89
CA LEU A 84 2.30 1.76 20.58
C LEU A 84 1.86 3.12 21.15
N ASP A 85 1.43 4.06 20.31
CA ASP A 85 1.12 5.43 20.70
C ASP A 85 -0.33 5.87 20.44
N GLU A 86 -1.16 5.06 19.79
CA GLU A 86 -2.50 5.45 19.34
C GLU A 86 -3.60 4.63 20.06
N PRO A 87 -4.44 5.25 20.91
CA PRO A 87 -5.58 4.56 21.50
C PRO A 87 -6.70 4.35 20.48
N LEU A 88 -7.46 3.27 20.62
CA LEU A 88 -8.67 3.01 19.82
C LEU A 88 -9.78 4.02 20.17
N LEU A 89 -10.07 4.17 21.47
CA LEU A 89 -10.99 5.16 22.01
C LEU A 89 -10.30 5.85 23.20
N PRO A 90 -9.93 7.14 23.12
CA PRO A 90 -9.31 7.83 24.23
C PRO A 90 -10.31 8.13 25.36
N ASP A 91 -9.89 7.94 26.61
CA ASP A 91 -10.64 8.27 27.82
C ASP A 91 -10.14 9.55 28.52
N LYS A 92 -8.87 9.90 28.31
CA LYS A 92 -8.21 11.04 28.95
C LYS A 92 -8.06 12.26 28.06
N LYS A 93 -7.70 12.06 26.79
CA LYS A 93 -7.23 13.14 25.92
C LYS A 93 -7.48 12.88 24.45
N VAL A 94 -7.98 13.89 23.75
CA VAL A 94 -8.10 13.89 22.28
C VAL A 94 -7.00 14.76 21.67
N ASN A 95 -6.45 14.32 20.54
CA ASN A 95 -5.29 14.91 19.89
C ASN A 95 -5.55 15.37 18.45
N TYR A 96 -6.76 15.21 17.91
CA TYR A 96 -7.17 15.78 16.64
C TYR A 96 -8.69 15.83 16.50
N ILE A 97 -9.19 16.72 15.63
CA ILE A 97 -10.61 16.75 15.23
C ILE A 97 -10.89 15.52 14.36
N GLY A 98 -11.92 14.75 14.68
CA GLY A 98 -12.21 13.49 13.99
C GLY A 98 -11.71 12.24 14.71
N GLN A 99 -11.05 12.36 15.87
CA GLN A 99 -10.64 11.20 16.68
C GLN A 99 -11.87 10.49 17.27
N PRO A 100 -12.10 9.19 17.00
CA PRO A 100 -13.20 8.44 17.63
C PRO A 100 -13.13 8.47 19.15
N VAL A 101 -14.27 8.71 19.83
CA VAL A 101 -14.36 8.75 21.31
C VAL A 101 -15.45 7.82 21.84
N VAL A 102 -16.59 7.74 21.15
CA VAL A 102 -17.70 6.85 21.51
C VAL A 102 -18.24 6.20 20.24
N ILE A 103 -18.67 4.93 20.32
CA ILE A 103 -19.42 4.28 19.24
C ILE A 103 -20.83 3.90 19.70
N VAL A 104 -21.79 4.05 18.80
CA VAL A 104 -23.19 3.70 19.00
C VAL A 104 -23.54 2.56 18.07
N VAL A 105 -24.16 1.51 18.62
CA VAL A 105 -24.63 0.33 17.90
C VAL A 105 -26.15 0.31 17.93
N ALA A 106 -26.80 0.23 16.77
CA ALA A 106 -28.26 0.23 16.66
C ALA A 106 -28.76 -0.78 15.61
N ASP A 107 -30.04 -1.12 15.67
CA ASP A 107 -30.71 -1.96 14.66
C ASP A 107 -30.89 -1.24 13.30
N ASN A 108 -30.76 0.09 13.26
CA ASN A 108 -30.79 0.87 12.03
C ASN A 108 -29.89 2.12 12.09
N GLU A 109 -29.42 2.55 10.92
CA GLU A 109 -28.45 3.65 10.79
C GLU A 109 -29.00 5.00 11.30
N SER A 110 -30.28 5.30 11.04
CA SER A 110 -30.92 6.58 11.43
C SER A 110 -30.98 6.73 12.95
N THR A 111 -31.29 5.64 13.66
CA THR A 111 -31.37 5.61 15.13
C THR A 111 -30.00 5.81 15.76
N ALA A 112 -28.96 5.15 15.22
CA ALA A 112 -27.58 5.38 15.65
C ALA A 112 -27.17 6.86 15.50
N GLN A 113 -27.51 7.49 14.37
CA GLN A 113 -27.22 8.92 14.15
C GLN A 113 -27.95 9.85 15.11
N LYS A 114 -29.22 9.55 15.44
CA LYS A 114 -29.99 10.32 16.44
C LYS A 114 -29.35 10.21 17.83
N ALA A 115 -28.95 9.01 18.23
CA ALA A 115 -28.31 8.76 19.52
C ALA A 115 -26.98 9.51 19.67
N LEU A 116 -26.18 9.67 18.61
CA LEU A 116 -24.95 10.48 18.68
C LEU A 116 -25.19 11.91 19.20
N LYS A 117 -26.32 12.53 18.85
CA LYS A 117 -26.66 13.91 19.26
C LYS A 117 -27.00 14.04 20.75
N LEU A 118 -27.38 12.92 21.38
CA LEU A 118 -27.77 12.83 22.79
C LEU A 118 -26.57 12.64 23.71
N ILE A 119 -25.43 12.19 23.18
CA ILE A 119 -24.20 12.02 23.95
C ILE A 119 -23.57 13.39 24.20
N LYS A 120 -23.19 13.64 25.46
CA LYS A 120 -22.52 14.89 25.86
C LYS A 120 -21.11 14.57 26.36
N ILE A 121 -20.11 15.17 25.72
CA ILE A 121 -18.72 15.09 26.16
C ILE A 121 -18.28 16.47 26.64
N LYS A 122 -17.81 16.54 27.88
CA LYS A 122 -17.22 17.75 28.44
C LYS A 122 -15.71 17.72 28.20
N TYR A 123 -15.21 18.76 27.54
CA TYR A 123 -13.80 18.93 27.25
C TYR A 123 -13.21 20.11 28.01
N LYS A 124 -11.92 20.03 28.31
CA LYS A 124 -11.08 21.18 28.67
C LYS A 124 -10.08 21.40 27.52
N PRO A 125 -10.30 22.42 26.67
CA PRO A 125 -9.43 22.67 25.52
C PRO A 125 -7.99 22.95 25.93
N LEU A 126 -7.05 22.45 25.12
CA LEU A 126 -5.62 22.69 25.25
C LEU A 126 -5.09 23.37 23.98
N LYS A 127 -3.94 24.05 24.09
CA LYS A 127 -3.33 24.70 22.93
C LYS A 127 -2.79 23.65 21.94
N PRO A 128 -3.31 23.58 20.69
CA PRO A 128 -2.84 22.61 19.72
C PRO A 128 -1.52 23.05 19.05
N ILE A 129 -0.85 22.10 18.41
CA ILE A 129 0.26 22.30 17.46
C ILE A 129 -0.28 21.95 16.08
N LEU A 130 -0.46 22.91 15.18
CA LEU A 130 -1.16 22.71 13.91
C LEU A 130 -0.27 22.87 12.67
N THR A 131 1.00 23.23 12.85
CA THR A 131 1.94 23.45 11.74
C THR A 131 3.29 22.81 12.01
N ILE A 132 4.01 22.53 10.93
CA ILE A 132 5.39 22.03 10.99
C ILE A 132 6.29 23.01 11.75
N ASP A 133 6.17 24.32 11.52
CA ASP A 133 6.99 25.32 12.23
C ASP A 133 6.72 25.36 13.73
N GLN A 134 5.45 25.22 14.16
CA GLN A 134 5.12 25.10 15.57
C GLN A 134 5.71 23.82 16.18
N ALA A 135 5.65 22.69 15.47
CA ALA A 135 6.24 21.44 15.92
C ALA A 135 7.76 21.53 16.04
N LEU A 136 8.45 22.13 15.05
CA LEU A 136 9.89 22.38 15.09
C LEU A 136 10.29 23.28 16.26
N LYS A 137 9.58 24.40 16.47
CA LYS A 137 9.84 25.33 17.58
C LYS A 137 9.70 24.67 18.94
N LYS A 138 8.73 23.77 19.09
CA LYS A 138 8.47 23.02 20.33
C LYS A 138 9.25 21.70 20.44
N GLN A 139 10.05 21.34 19.43
CA GLN A 139 10.70 20.03 19.33
C GLN A 139 9.72 18.85 19.48
N SER A 140 8.50 19.00 18.94
CA SER A 140 7.43 18.02 18.99
C SER A 140 7.57 17.02 17.84
N PHE A 141 8.07 15.82 18.13
CA PHE A 141 8.35 14.77 17.14
C PHE A 141 7.69 13.43 17.52
N LEU A 142 7.26 12.67 16.51
CA LEU A 142 6.66 11.32 16.67
C LEU A 142 7.71 10.22 16.90
N GLY A 143 8.99 10.53 16.70
CA GLY A 143 10.09 9.59 16.79
C GLY A 143 11.43 10.25 16.53
N PRO A 144 12.52 9.47 16.46
CA PRO A 144 13.87 10.01 16.34
C PRO A 144 14.10 10.73 15.01
N ILE A 145 14.81 11.86 15.08
CA ILE A 145 15.36 12.53 13.90
C ILE A 145 16.38 11.60 13.23
N ARG A 146 16.31 11.48 11.90
CA ARG A 146 17.23 10.63 11.13
C ARG A 146 18.16 11.48 10.27
N LYS A 147 19.37 10.98 10.05
CA LYS A 147 20.38 11.62 9.20
C LYS A 147 20.99 10.60 8.25
N ILE A 148 21.13 10.96 6.98
CA ILE A 148 21.99 10.28 6.00
C ILE A 148 23.06 11.29 5.59
N ASP A 149 24.31 10.86 5.55
CA ASP A 149 25.45 11.74 5.25
C ASP A 149 26.45 11.01 4.36
N ARG A 150 26.99 11.72 3.37
CA ARG A 150 28.08 11.27 2.49
C ARG A 150 28.99 12.45 2.17
N GLY A 151 30.29 12.22 2.24
CA GLY A 151 31.30 13.24 1.93
C GLY A 151 31.31 14.37 2.96
N ASN A 152 31.73 15.58 2.53
CA ASN A 152 31.83 16.76 3.38
C ASN A 152 31.12 17.95 2.75
N ILE A 153 30.00 18.36 3.35
CA ILE A 153 29.18 19.49 2.88
C ILE A 153 29.97 20.79 2.79
N SER A 154 30.72 21.14 3.83
CA SER A 154 31.47 22.41 3.88
C SER A 154 32.52 22.47 2.77
N ASN A 155 33.25 21.37 2.55
CA ASN A 155 34.22 21.26 1.46
C ASN A 155 33.53 21.40 0.08
N GLY A 156 32.45 20.67 -0.17
CA GLY A 156 31.71 20.76 -1.43
C GLY A 156 31.16 22.17 -1.69
N LEU A 157 30.66 22.86 -0.67
CA LEU A 157 30.21 24.24 -0.77
C LEU A 157 31.36 25.22 -1.05
N SER A 158 32.51 25.06 -0.40
CA SER A 158 33.68 25.94 -0.63
C SER A 158 34.22 25.85 -2.06
N LYS A 159 34.08 24.68 -2.70
CA LYS A 159 34.47 24.44 -4.10
C LYS A 159 33.40 24.82 -5.11
N SER A 160 32.22 25.24 -4.66
CA SER A 160 31.10 25.60 -5.54
C SER A 160 31.25 27.03 -6.04
N ASN A 161 31.01 27.25 -7.33
CA ASN A 161 30.98 28.61 -7.90
C ASN A 161 29.69 29.34 -7.53
N TYR A 162 28.60 28.60 -7.37
CA TYR A 162 27.30 29.13 -7.05
C TYR A 162 26.66 28.33 -5.92
N ILE A 163 25.95 29.03 -5.04
CA ILE A 163 25.19 28.45 -3.94
C ILE A 163 23.77 28.99 -4.02
N VAL A 164 22.79 28.09 -3.97
CA VAL A 164 21.36 28.43 -3.85
C VAL A 164 20.83 27.85 -2.55
N LYS A 165 20.00 28.62 -1.86
CA LYS A 165 19.28 28.22 -0.65
C LYS A 165 17.79 28.46 -0.89
N GLY A 166 16.95 27.64 -0.30
CA GLY A 166 15.51 27.83 -0.42
C GLY A 166 14.73 26.96 0.54
N MET A 167 13.43 27.19 0.53
CA MET A 167 12.45 26.39 1.23
C MET A 167 11.26 26.19 0.31
N ILE A 168 10.78 24.96 0.24
CA ILE A 168 9.56 24.59 -0.47
C ILE A 168 8.63 23.86 0.48
N GLN A 169 7.33 24.00 0.26
CA GLN A 169 6.29 23.30 0.99
C GLN A 169 5.37 22.61 0.00
N THR A 170 4.94 21.38 0.31
CA THR A 170 3.85 20.73 -0.41
C THR A 170 2.74 20.37 0.56
N ASN A 171 1.50 20.61 0.15
CA ASN A 171 0.32 20.31 0.94
C ASN A 171 0.01 18.80 0.95
N SER A 172 -1.02 18.44 1.71
CA SER A 172 -1.54 17.07 1.77
C SER A 172 -2.23 16.66 0.46
N GLN A 173 -2.45 15.36 0.31
CA GLN A 173 -3.23 14.76 -0.77
C GLN A 173 -4.14 13.68 -0.19
N ASP A 174 -5.44 13.78 -0.45
CA ASP A 174 -6.41 12.74 -0.09
C ASP A 174 -6.34 11.56 -1.07
N HIS A 175 -6.54 10.34 -0.58
CA HIS A 175 -6.51 9.12 -1.40
C HIS A 175 -7.67 9.04 -2.38
N PHE A 176 -8.85 9.51 -1.95
CA PHE A 176 -10.09 9.53 -2.71
C PHE A 176 -10.40 8.23 -3.46
N TYR A 177 -10.09 7.07 -2.86
CA TYR A 177 -10.59 5.78 -3.35
C TYR A 177 -12.12 5.82 -3.42
N LEU A 178 -12.72 5.23 -4.45
CA LEU A 178 -14.17 5.40 -4.69
C LEU A 178 -15.02 4.64 -3.69
N GLU A 179 -14.60 3.45 -3.29
CA GLU A 179 -15.19 2.73 -2.15
C GLU A 179 -14.58 3.27 -0.85
N THR A 180 -15.38 3.92 0.00
CA THR A 180 -14.94 4.42 1.31
C THR A 180 -14.54 3.29 2.26
N GLN A 181 -14.00 3.64 3.44
CA GLN A 181 -13.79 2.65 4.51
C GLN A 181 -15.12 1.98 4.89
N ILE A 182 -15.08 0.66 4.89
CA ILE A 182 -16.18 -0.19 5.30
C ILE A 182 -15.61 -1.44 5.96
N CYS A 183 -16.27 -1.88 7.02
CA CYS A 183 -15.97 -3.12 7.71
C CYS A 183 -17.25 -3.78 8.21
N ARG A 184 -17.38 -5.08 7.99
CA ARG A 184 -18.43 -5.93 8.56
C ARG A 184 -17.77 -7.02 9.40
N ALA A 185 -18.16 -7.13 10.66
CA ALA A 185 -17.67 -8.17 11.57
C ALA A 185 -18.82 -9.10 11.93
N ILE A 186 -18.58 -10.41 11.84
CA ILE A 186 -19.57 -11.46 12.08
C ILE A 186 -18.99 -12.38 13.16
N PRO A 187 -19.51 -12.34 14.40
CA PRO A 187 -19.12 -13.31 15.42
C PRO A 187 -19.63 -14.70 15.04
N THR A 188 -18.83 -15.72 15.34
CA THR A 188 -19.14 -17.14 15.12
C THR A 188 -18.99 -17.91 16.45
N GLU A 189 -18.78 -19.22 16.41
CA GLU A 189 -18.59 -20.08 17.58
C GLU A 189 -17.33 -19.70 18.37
N ASP A 190 -17.24 -20.06 19.67
CA ASP A 190 -16.01 -19.98 20.48
C ASP A 190 -15.26 -18.62 20.52
N ASN A 191 -16.01 -17.51 20.50
CA ASN A 191 -15.46 -16.14 20.37
C ASN A 191 -14.74 -15.86 19.04
N GLU A 192 -14.85 -16.77 18.08
CA GLU A 192 -14.33 -16.55 16.74
C GLU A 192 -15.09 -15.42 16.03
N MET A 193 -14.41 -14.78 15.09
CA MET A 193 -14.98 -13.69 14.31
C MET A 193 -14.43 -13.68 12.90
N ILE A 194 -15.33 -13.52 11.93
CA ILE A 194 -15.00 -13.25 10.54
C ILE A 194 -15.18 -11.76 10.28
N ILE A 195 -14.15 -11.12 9.74
CA ILE A 195 -14.11 -9.69 9.46
C ILE A 195 -13.91 -9.49 7.97
N TYR A 196 -14.89 -8.88 7.32
CA TYR A 196 -14.78 -8.37 5.97
C TYR A 196 -14.38 -6.90 6.05
N SER A 197 -13.15 -6.58 5.67
CA SER A 197 -12.61 -5.22 5.80
C SER A 197 -12.06 -4.71 4.48
N SER A 198 -12.34 -3.44 4.16
CA SER A 198 -11.74 -2.77 3.01
C SER A 198 -10.28 -2.36 3.36
N THR A 199 -9.37 -3.34 3.35
CA THR A 199 -7.99 -3.20 3.83
C THR A 199 -6.94 -3.75 2.86
N GLN A 200 -5.74 -3.18 2.89
CA GLN A 200 -4.55 -3.70 2.23
C GLN A 200 -3.70 -4.59 3.15
N SER A 201 -4.03 -4.67 4.45
CA SER A 201 -3.23 -5.33 5.50
C SER A 201 -4.09 -6.23 6.40
N PRO A 202 -4.65 -7.33 5.87
CA PRO A 202 -5.57 -8.18 6.64
C PRO A 202 -4.92 -8.79 7.90
N SER A 203 -3.64 -9.19 7.83
CA SER A 203 -2.91 -9.72 9.00
C SER A 203 -2.68 -8.67 10.08
N GLU A 204 -2.51 -7.39 9.71
CA GLU A 204 -2.40 -6.30 10.70
C GLU A 204 -3.74 -6.13 11.42
N ILE A 205 -4.85 -6.13 10.69
CA ILE A 205 -6.20 -6.07 11.28
C ILE A 205 -6.42 -7.26 12.22
N GLN A 206 -6.09 -8.48 11.80
CA GLN A 206 -6.20 -9.68 12.62
C GLN A 206 -5.45 -9.50 13.96
N GLN A 207 -4.19 -9.05 13.90
CA GLN A 207 -3.35 -8.85 15.07
C GLN A 207 -3.91 -7.77 16.01
N VAL A 208 -4.28 -6.60 15.47
CA VAL A 208 -4.73 -5.48 16.30
C VAL A 208 -6.11 -5.76 16.88
N VAL A 209 -7.03 -6.36 16.12
CA VAL A 209 -8.34 -6.77 16.64
C VAL A 209 -8.18 -7.77 17.76
N ALA A 210 -7.37 -8.82 17.59
CA ALA A 210 -7.13 -9.81 18.63
C ALA A 210 -6.62 -9.15 19.92
N ARG A 211 -5.67 -8.22 19.81
CA ARG A 211 -5.14 -7.45 20.94
C ARG A 211 -6.19 -6.56 21.61
N VAL A 212 -6.99 -5.82 20.84
CA VAL A 212 -8.07 -4.95 21.35
C VAL A 212 -9.14 -5.76 22.07
N LEU A 213 -9.46 -6.94 21.55
CA LEU A 213 -10.50 -7.81 22.11
C LEU A 213 -9.99 -8.75 23.22
N GLY A 214 -8.67 -8.83 23.42
CA GLY A 214 -8.07 -9.78 24.37
C GLY A 214 -8.22 -11.25 23.95
N ILE A 215 -8.45 -11.53 22.66
CA ILE A 215 -8.56 -12.88 22.08
C ILE A 215 -7.29 -13.24 21.29
N LYS A 216 -7.21 -14.45 20.73
CA LYS A 216 -6.03 -14.88 19.97
C LYS A 216 -6.21 -14.63 18.48
N ASN A 217 -5.11 -14.46 17.75
CA ASN A 217 -5.13 -14.27 16.29
C ASN A 217 -5.86 -15.41 15.56
N LYS A 218 -5.80 -16.65 16.08
CA LYS A 218 -6.48 -17.81 15.51
C LYS A 218 -8.01 -17.67 15.52
N ASP A 219 -8.55 -16.86 16.45
CA ASP A 219 -9.98 -16.63 16.62
C ASP A 219 -10.47 -15.47 15.73
N VAL A 220 -9.58 -14.81 14.99
CA VAL A 220 -9.91 -13.70 14.10
C VAL A 220 -9.54 -14.06 12.67
N THR A 221 -10.53 -14.14 11.79
CA THR A 221 -10.32 -14.31 10.35
C THR A 221 -10.65 -13.00 9.64
N VAL A 222 -9.71 -12.46 8.86
CA VAL A 222 -9.95 -11.30 8.00
C VAL A 222 -10.01 -11.77 6.56
N ASP A 223 -11.11 -11.46 5.86
CA ASP A 223 -11.36 -11.86 4.48
C ASP A 223 -11.56 -10.63 3.58
N VAL A 224 -10.76 -10.54 2.52
CA VAL A 224 -10.73 -9.43 1.58
C VAL A 224 -10.79 -9.97 0.16
N LYS A 225 -11.93 -9.77 -0.52
CA LYS A 225 -12.09 -10.18 -1.92
C LYS A 225 -11.44 -9.20 -2.90
N ARG A 226 -11.73 -7.91 -2.74
CA ARG A 226 -11.26 -6.80 -3.60
C ARG A 226 -11.51 -5.46 -2.90
N LEU A 227 -10.83 -4.39 -3.35
CA LEU A 227 -11.04 -3.01 -2.90
C LEU A 227 -11.44 -2.10 -4.07
N GLY A 228 -12.33 -1.13 -3.82
CA GLY A 228 -12.65 -0.04 -4.77
C GLY A 228 -11.61 1.08 -4.73
N GLY A 229 -10.34 0.71 -4.88
CA GLY A 229 -9.16 1.56 -4.67
C GLY A 229 -8.66 1.57 -3.23
N GLY A 230 -7.36 1.82 -3.05
CA GLY A 230 -6.70 1.89 -1.73
C GLY A 230 -5.58 2.92 -1.67
N PHE A 231 -4.63 2.86 -2.61
CA PHE A 231 -3.57 3.87 -2.80
C PHE A 231 -2.69 4.15 -1.56
N GLY A 232 -2.65 3.23 -0.59
CA GLY A 232 -1.99 3.37 0.72
C GLY A 232 -2.95 3.75 1.86
N GLY A 233 -4.08 4.39 1.54
CA GLY A 233 -5.05 4.86 2.55
C GLY A 233 -5.86 3.75 3.21
N LYS A 234 -5.71 2.50 2.74
CA LYS A 234 -6.27 1.28 3.34
C LYS A 234 -5.17 0.37 3.89
N GLU A 235 -3.92 0.83 3.98
CA GLU A 235 -2.80 0.05 4.56
C GLU A 235 -2.89 -0.05 6.08
N ARG A 236 -2.93 1.08 6.78
CA ARG A 236 -3.07 1.12 8.24
C ARG A 236 -4.33 1.87 8.71
N ALA A 237 -4.74 2.90 7.97
CA ALA A 237 -5.91 3.70 8.31
C ALA A 237 -7.26 2.92 8.22
N ALA A 238 -7.27 1.68 7.75
CA ALA A 238 -8.42 0.76 7.83
C ALA A 238 -8.56 0.10 9.22
N THR A 239 -7.47 -0.04 9.97
CA THR A 239 -7.40 -0.83 11.22
C THR A 239 -8.31 -0.29 12.31
N ILE A 240 -8.37 1.03 12.50
CA ILE A 240 -9.26 1.66 13.50
C ILE A 240 -10.72 1.27 13.27
N TRP A 241 -11.19 1.34 12.03
CA TRP A 241 -12.58 1.04 11.69
C TRP A 241 -12.90 -0.44 11.92
N ALA A 242 -11.98 -1.33 11.55
CA ALA A 242 -12.14 -2.75 11.83
C ALA A 242 -12.16 -3.07 13.32
N CYS A 243 -11.33 -2.41 14.13
CA CYS A 243 -11.32 -2.58 15.58
C CYS A 243 -12.62 -2.09 16.23
N LEU A 244 -13.15 -0.93 15.79
CA LEU A 244 -14.44 -0.42 16.28
C LEU A 244 -15.59 -1.37 15.91
N THR A 245 -15.63 -1.87 14.67
CA THR A 245 -16.64 -2.85 14.23
C THR A 245 -16.53 -4.16 15.00
N ALA A 246 -15.31 -4.67 15.19
CA ALA A 246 -15.07 -5.91 15.91
C ALA A 246 -15.42 -5.78 17.40
N LEU A 247 -15.10 -4.67 18.05
CA LEU A 247 -15.51 -4.38 19.43
C LEU A 247 -17.03 -4.37 19.57
N ALA A 248 -17.73 -3.72 18.64
CA ALA A 248 -19.19 -3.72 18.61
C ALA A 248 -19.77 -5.14 18.45
N ALA A 249 -19.27 -5.91 17.48
CA ALA A 249 -19.72 -7.29 17.24
C ALA A 249 -19.42 -8.21 18.44
N TYR A 250 -18.25 -8.04 19.07
CA TYR A 250 -17.86 -8.80 20.25
C TYR A 250 -18.80 -8.53 21.44
N LYS A 251 -19.19 -7.26 21.64
CA LYS A 251 -20.08 -6.87 22.74
C LYS A 251 -21.54 -7.26 22.52
N THR A 252 -22.04 -7.17 21.29
CA THR A 252 -23.44 -7.47 20.99
C THR A 252 -23.68 -8.93 20.65
N ARG A 253 -22.63 -9.69 20.33
CA ARG A 253 -22.71 -11.07 19.80
C ARG A 253 -23.57 -11.18 18.54
N LYS A 254 -23.66 -10.09 17.77
CA LYS A 254 -24.39 -10.01 16.50
C LYS A 254 -23.49 -9.52 15.37
N PRO A 255 -23.84 -9.78 14.10
CA PRO A 255 -23.18 -9.17 12.97
C PRO A 255 -23.28 -7.64 13.04
N VAL A 256 -22.20 -6.94 12.73
CA VAL A 256 -22.13 -5.48 12.78
C VAL A 256 -21.44 -4.93 11.53
N GLU A 257 -21.97 -3.82 11.00
CA GLU A 257 -21.37 -3.07 9.89
C GLU A 257 -21.08 -1.61 10.29
N LEU A 258 -19.88 -1.15 9.94
CA LEU A 258 -19.47 0.25 10.00
C LEU A 258 -19.06 0.68 8.60
N ARG A 259 -19.71 1.74 8.11
CA ARG A 259 -19.37 2.38 6.84
C ARG A 259 -19.23 3.87 7.06
N LEU A 260 -18.13 4.44 6.58
CA LEU A 260 -17.95 5.88 6.52
C LEU A 260 -18.61 6.45 5.25
N THR A 261 -19.30 7.57 5.42
CA THR A 261 -19.63 8.45 4.30
C THR A 261 -18.36 9.11 3.76
N ARG A 262 -18.43 9.70 2.57
CA ARG A 262 -17.27 10.40 1.96
C ARG A 262 -16.71 11.51 2.86
N LEU A 263 -17.59 12.31 3.46
CA LEU A 263 -17.18 13.43 4.32
C LEU A 263 -16.48 12.93 5.58
N GLU A 264 -17.02 11.88 6.22
CA GLU A 264 -16.41 11.25 7.39
C GLU A 264 -15.03 10.66 7.04
N ASP A 265 -14.95 9.91 5.94
CA ASP A 265 -13.71 9.27 5.46
C ASP A 265 -12.60 10.30 5.20
N MET A 266 -12.93 11.39 4.50
CA MET A 266 -11.98 12.48 4.22
C MET A 266 -11.64 13.30 5.47
N SER A 267 -12.58 13.53 6.38
CA SER A 267 -12.36 14.43 7.51
C SER A 267 -11.59 13.76 8.64
N TRP A 268 -11.76 12.45 8.84
CA TRP A 268 -11.26 11.77 10.04
C TRP A 268 -9.97 10.97 9.82
N ARG A 269 -9.62 10.63 8.58
CA ARG A 269 -8.39 9.88 8.28
C ARG A 269 -7.19 10.76 7.92
N GLY A 270 -6.03 10.16 8.13
CA GLY A 270 -4.75 10.53 7.54
C GLY A 270 -4.73 10.54 6.03
N LYS A 271 -3.81 11.35 5.51
CA LYS A 271 -3.60 11.60 4.08
C LYS A 271 -2.10 11.48 3.76
N ARG A 272 -1.68 11.87 2.55
CA ARG A 272 -0.24 12.08 2.30
C ARG A 272 0.30 13.18 3.22
N HIS A 273 1.46 12.93 3.80
CA HIS A 273 2.21 13.89 4.61
C HIS A 273 2.47 15.21 3.85
N PRO A 274 1.94 16.35 4.34
CA PRO A 274 2.52 17.64 4.07
C PRO A 274 3.99 17.64 4.46
N ILE A 275 4.82 18.38 3.73
CA ILE A 275 6.24 18.44 3.98
C ILE A 275 6.78 19.85 3.77
N GLN A 276 7.68 20.26 4.66
CA GLN A 276 8.52 21.43 4.51
C GLN A 276 9.95 20.99 4.25
N ILE A 277 10.50 21.44 3.13
CA ILE A 277 11.81 21.03 2.63
C ILE A 277 12.69 22.27 2.61
N LYS A 278 13.71 22.31 3.48
CA LYS A 278 14.72 23.39 3.49
C LYS A 278 15.99 22.86 2.86
N PHE A 279 16.58 23.58 1.93
CA PHE A 279 17.76 23.10 1.20
C PHE A 279 18.83 24.17 1.01
N LYS A 280 20.06 23.70 0.83
CA LYS A 280 21.22 24.45 0.37
C LYS A 280 22.00 23.59 -0.61
N VAL A 281 22.21 24.09 -1.82
CA VAL A 281 22.91 23.37 -2.90
C VAL A 281 24.08 24.20 -3.41
N GLY A 282 25.21 23.56 -3.63
CA GLY A 282 26.39 24.14 -4.26
C GLY A 282 26.71 23.43 -5.57
N PHE A 283 26.98 24.21 -6.62
CA PHE A 283 27.26 23.70 -7.96
C PHE A 283 28.31 24.53 -8.69
N SER A 284 28.97 23.89 -9.66
CA SER A 284 29.99 24.50 -10.51
C SER A 284 29.41 25.30 -11.68
N LYS A 285 30.26 26.08 -12.37
CA LYS A 285 29.90 26.74 -13.65
C LYS A 285 29.46 25.76 -14.75
N SER A 286 29.95 24.51 -14.73
CA SER A 286 29.56 23.44 -15.66
C SER A 286 28.31 22.68 -15.23
N SER A 287 27.51 23.23 -14.29
CA SER A 287 26.27 22.65 -13.75
C SER A 287 26.43 21.33 -12.96
N LYS A 288 27.66 20.88 -12.68
CA LYS A 288 27.89 19.76 -11.76
C LYS A 288 27.50 20.14 -10.33
N ILE A 289 26.64 19.33 -9.70
CA ILE A 289 26.26 19.49 -8.28
C ILE A 289 27.40 18.93 -7.42
N LEU A 290 27.93 19.77 -6.54
CA LEU A 290 29.07 19.43 -5.68
C LEU A 290 28.65 19.22 -4.23
N SER A 291 27.59 19.89 -3.77
CA SER A 291 27.08 19.74 -2.41
C SER A 291 25.58 19.92 -2.34
N TYR A 292 24.90 19.12 -1.52
CA TYR A 292 23.47 19.21 -1.27
C TYR A 292 23.13 18.89 0.19
N ALA A 293 22.66 19.90 0.92
CA ALA A 293 22.09 19.72 2.26
C ALA A 293 20.58 19.93 2.20
N VAL A 294 19.81 19.00 2.76
CA VAL A 294 18.34 19.06 2.77
C VAL A 294 17.74 18.55 4.06
N ASP A 295 16.73 19.27 4.54
CA ASP A 295 15.94 18.96 5.71
C ASP A 295 14.49 18.70 5.29
N PHE A 296 14.05 17.45 5.44
CA PHE A 296 12.67 17.01 5.27
C PHE A 296 11.94 17.04 6.61
N ASN A 297 11.01 17.98 6.78
CA ASN A 297 10.18 18.10 7.96
C ASN A 297 8.75 17.70 7.57
N LEU A 298 8.34 16.48 7.95
CA LEU A 298 7.05 15.92 7.57
C LEU A 298 6.03 16.18 8.67
N ASP A 299 4.83 16.61 8.32
CA ASP A 299 3.71 16.62 9.24
C ASP A 299 3.12 15.20 9.36
N GLY A 300 3.39 14.54 10.48
CA GLY A 300 2.91 13.18 10.75
C GLY A 300 1.52 13.11 11.38
N GLY A 301 0.94 14.22 11.83
CA GLY A 301 -0.26 14.21 12.65
C GLY A 301 -0.01 13.81 14.11
N ALA A 302 -1.07 13.36 14.78
CA ALA A 302 -1.10 13.12 16.22
C ALA A 302 -0.35 11.87 16.69
N TYR A 303 -0.27 10.85 15.83
CA TYR A 303 0.29 9.53 16.13
C TYR A 303 1.20 9.05 15.01
N ALA A 304 2.06 8.08 15.31
CA ALA A 304 3.16 7.69 14.44
C ALA A 304 2.70 7.12 13.08
N ASP A 305 1.64 6.31 13.08
CA ASP A 305 1.18 5.53 11.91
C ASP A 305 2.38 4.96 11.12
N LEU A 306 2.52 5.33 9.83
CA LEU A 306 3.64 4.95 8.96
C LEU A 306 4.62 6.12 8.73
N THR A 307 4.50 7.22 9.46
CA THR A 307 5.28 8.46 9.28
C THR A 307 6.79 8.20 9.28
N MET A 308 7.29 7.37 10.19
CA MET A 308 8.72 7.07 10.28
C MET A 308 9.26 6.42 9.00
N ALA A 309 8.50 5.47 8.44
CA ALA A 309 8.89 4.77 7.22
C ALA A 309 8.71 5.66 5.97
N VAL A 310 7.66 6.49 5.92
CA VAL A 310 7.45 7.47 4.86
C VAL A 310 8.58 8.50 4.83
N MET A 311 8.98 9.03 6.00
CA MET A 311 10.12 9.95 6.13
C MET A 311 11.41 9.31 5.63
N GLN A 312 11.73 8.09 6.09
CA GLN A 312 12.92 7.37 5.63
C GLN A 312 12.90 7.19 4.11
N ARG A 313 11.75 6.87 3.52
CA ARG A 313 11.64 6.72 2.07
C ARG A 313 11.82 8.05 1.33
N ALA A 314 11.31 9.18 1.85
CA ALA A 314 11.61 10.49 1.30
C ALA A 314 13.12 10.77 1.30
N MET A 315 13.80 10.44 2.41
CA MET A 315 15.24 10.65 2.56
C MET A 315 16.07 9.83 1.56
N VAL A 316 15.77 8.54 1.38
CA VAL A 316 16.52 7.67 0.44
C VAL A 316 16.20 7.93 -1.04
N HIS A 317 15.27 8.85 -1.34
CA HIS A 317 14.97 9.32 -2.70
C HIS A 317 15.34 10.79 -2.92
N ALA A 318 16.00 11.43 -1.94
CA ALA A 318 16.42 12.82 -2.02
C ALA A 318 17.45 13.07 -3.13
N ASP A 319 18.17 12.02 -3.54
CA ASP A 319 19.13 12.05 -4.65
C ASP A 319 18.46 11.91 -6.03
N ASN A 320 17.22 11.40 -6.09
CA ASN A 320 16.58 10.91 -7.32
C ASN A 320 17.59 10.22 -8.25
N CYS A 321 17.79 10.71 -9.46
CA CYS A 321 18.66 10.09 -10.44
C CYS A 321 20.12 10.57 -10.39
N TYR A 322 20.50 11.37 -9.40
CA TYR A 322 21.70 12.19 -9.46
C TYR A 322 22.78 11.76 -8.47
N TYR A 323 24.00 11.58 -8.97
CA TYR A 323 25.16 11.37 -8.12
C TYR A 323 25.66 12.71 -7.55
N ILE A 324 25.59 12.86 -6.23
CA ILE A 324 25.98 14.07 -5.50
C ILE A 324 27.09 13.75 -4.49
N PRO A 325 28.36 14.13 -4.73
CA PRO A 325 29.49 13.63 -3.94
C PRO A 325 29.42 14.01 -2.45
N ASN A 326 28.89 15.20 -2.13
CA ASN A 326 28.72 15.65 -0.75
C ASN A 326 27.24 15.91 -0.47
N ILE A 327 26.60 15.07 0.33
CA ILE A 327 25.16 15.15 0.57
C ILE A 327 24.81 14.86 2.04
N ARG A 328 23.93 15.68 2.60
CA ARG A 328 23.40 15.53 3.95
C ARG A 328 21.89 15.66 3.91
N ILE A 329 21.20 14.66 4.43
CA ILE A 329 19.76 14.58 4.45
C ILE A 329 19.31 14.40 5.90
N ILE A 330 18.47 15.30 6.39
CA ILE A 330 17.88 15.23 7.73
C ILE A 330 16.37 15.02 7.59
N GLY A 331 15.82 14.03 8.28
CA GLY A 331 14.38 13.78 8.36
C GLY A 331 13.84 14.05 9.76
N ARG A 332 12.77 14.84 9.87
CA ARG A 332 12.06 15.13 11.13
C ARG A 332 10.57 14.74 11.02
N PRO A 333 10.08 13.81 11.87
CA PRO A 333 8.68 13.38 11.89
C PRO A 333 7.88 14.27 12.84
N CYS A 334 7.44 15.44 12.37
CA CYS A 334 6.80 16.45 13.21
C CYS A 334 5.46 15.95 13.74
N LYS A 335 5.26 16.02 15.05
CA LYS A 335 3.99 15.69 15.72
C LYS A 335 3.11 16.94 15.80
N THR A 336 1.93 16.86 15.20
CA THR A 336 0.90 17.91 15.19
C THR A 336 -0.42 17.37 15.74
N ASN A 337 -1.40 18.23 15.96
CA ASN A 337 -2.74 17.91 16.43
C ASN A 337 -3.72 17.77 15.26
N LEU A 338 -3.31 17.00 14.25
CA LEU A 338 -4.06 16.68 13.04
C LEU A 338 -4.21 15.15 12.92
N PRO A 339 -5.16 14.64 12.10
CA PRO A 339 -5.28 13.20 11.86
C PRO A 339 -3.93 12.57 11.48
N PRO A 340 -3.55 11.41 12.06
CA PRO A 340 -2.27 10.75 11.77
C PRO A 340 -2.12 10.48 10.26
N ASN A 341 -1.16 11.13 9.60
CA ASN A 341 -0.94 10.94 8.17
C ASN A 341 -0.35 9.55 7.89
N THR A 342 -0.69 9.00 6.72
CA THR A 342 -0.46 7.57 6.45
C THR A 342 0.19 7.34 5.08
N ALA A 343 0.33 6.07 4.70
CA ALA A 343 0.81 5.65 3.40
C ALA A 343 0.01 6.31 2.28
N MET A 344 0.68 6.82 1.25
CA MET A 344 0.07 7.15 -0.03
C MET A 344 1.02 6.76 -1.17
N ARG A 345 0.50 6.44 -2.36
CA ARG A 345 1.28 5.97 -3.52
C ARG A 345 2.61 6.76 -3.69
N GLY A 346 3.72 6.02 -3.71
CA GLY A 346 5.09 6.56 -3.72
C GLY A 346 5.74 6.68 -2.33
N PHE A 347 4.93 6.77 -1.27
CA PHE A 347 5.32 6.59 0.14
C PHE A 347 6.47 7.50 0.56
N GLY A 348 6.36 8.81 0.34
CA GLY A 348 7.41 9.79 0.68
C GLY A 348 8.41 10.05 -0.45
N ALA A 349 8.63 9.10 -1.36
CA ALA A 349 9.53 9.29 -2.49
C ALA A 349 9.12 10.45 -3.42
N PRO A 350 7.83 10.69 -3.74
CA PRO A 350 7.45 11.86 -4.54
C PRO A 350 7.95 13.18 -3.94
N GLN A 351 7.87 13.31 -2.61
CA GLN A 351 8.36 14.49 -1.90
C GLN A 351 9.89 14.62 -1.95
N GLY A 352 10.62 13.50 -1.80
CA GLY A 352 12.08 13.47 -1.94
C GLY A 352 12.56 13.82 -3.35
N ILE A 353 11.90 13.24 -4.37
CA ILE A 353 12.19 13.50 -5.79
C ILE A 353 11.87 14.96 -6.15
N PHE A 354 10.72 15.47 -5.71
CA PHE A 354 10.31 16.85 -5.97
C PHE A 354 11.35 17.87 -5.48
N ALA A 355 11.99 17.62 -4.33
CA ALA A 355 13.02 18.49 -3.78
C ALA A 355 14.19 18.72 -4.75
N ILE A 356 14.78 17.63 -5.24
CA ILE A 356 15.96 17.72 -6.10
C ILE A 356 15.61 18.15 -7.52
N GLU A 357 14.42 17.81 -8.03
CA GLU A 357 13.94 18.32 -9.33
C GLU A 357 13.70 19.83 -9.29
N TYR A 358 13.07 20.35 -8.22
CA TYR A 358 12.92 21.79 -8.03
C TYR A 358 14.28 22.49 -8.01
N ILE A 359 15.26 21.91 -7.29
CA ILE A 359 16.62 22.43 -7.24
C ILE A 359 17.28 22.47 -8.62
N ILE A 360 17.10 21.43 -9.45
CA ILE A 360 17.65 21.40 -10.80
C ILE A 360 17.07 22.53 -11.66
N GLU A 361 15.77 22.81 -11.55
CA GLU A 361 15.17 23.97 -12.22
C GLU A 361 15.75 25.30 -11.71
N GLN A 362 16.02 25.43 -10.40
CA GLN A 362 16.69 26.63 -9.87
C GLN A 362 18.12 26.80 -10.40
N ILE A 363 18.88 25.70 -10.56
CA ILE A 363 20.21 25.71 -11.18
C ILE A 363 20.09 26.12 -12.65
N ALA A 364 19.10 25.59 -13.37
CA ALA A 364 18.81 25.91 -14.77
C ALA A 364 18.55 27.40 -14.96
N HIS A 365 17.67 27.98 -14.13
CA HIS A 365 17.39 29.42 -14.15
C HIS A 365 18.64 30.25 -13.84
N LYS A 366 19.44 29.87 -12.84
CA LYS A 366 20.65 30.62 -12.46
C LYS A 366 21.71 30.62 -13.56
N LEU A 367 21.86 29.50 -14.28
CA LEU A 367 22.83 29.35 -15.36
C LEU A 367 22.26 29.70 -16.75
N LYS A 368 20.95 29.94 -16.86
CA LYS A 368 20.21 30.10 -18.13
C LYS A 368 20.44 28.91 -19.08
N LEU A 369 20.41 27.69 -18.54
CA LEU A 369 20.58 26.45 -19.29
C LEU A 369 19.26 25.67 -19.36
N ASP A 370 19.14 24.79 -20.34
CA ASP A 370 18.10 23.76 -20.37
C ASP A 370 18.30 22.80 -19.18
N PRO A 371 17.29 22.60 -18.31
CA PRO A 371 17.41 21.73 -17.14
C PRO A 371 17.76 20.28 -17.52
N ASN A 372 17.39 19.78 -18.71
CA ASN A 372 17.76 18.44 -19.15
C ASN A 372 19.27 18.27 -19.32
N GLN A 373 20.01 19.33 -19.67
CA GLN A 373 21.48 19.29 -19.75
C GLN A 373 22.07 19.05 -18.36
N ILE A 374 21.55 19.74 -17.35
CA ILE A 374 21.96 19.63 -15.95
C ILE A 374 21.66 18.21 -15.43
N ARG A 375 20.47 17.68 -15.73
CA ARG A 375 20.10 16.30 -15.38
C ARG A 375 21.12 15.30 -15.92
N LYS A 376 21.42 15.37 -17.22
CA LYS A 376 22.36 14.47 -17.92
C LYS A 376 23.77 14.50 -17.34
N ILE A 377 24.27 15.68 -16.96
CA ILE A 377 25.60 15.84 -16.33
C ILE A 377 25.68 15.21 -14.94
N ASN A 378 24.55 15.13 -14.24
CA ASN A 378 24.49 14.68 -12.85
C ASN A 378 23.96 13.24 -12.68
N PHE A 379 23.48 12.57 -13.74
CA PHE A 379 23.02 11.18 -13.64
C PHE A 379 24.05 10.26 -12.99
N TYR A 380 23.53 9.28 -12.25
CA TYR A 380 24.32 8.13 -11.81
C TYR A 380 25.02 7.47 -13.00
N LYS A 381 26.20 6.91 -12.71
CA LYS A 381 26.96 6.00 -13.56
C LYS A 381 27.00 4.62 -12.90
N GLU A 382 27.28 3.60 -13.72
CA GLU A 382 27.42 2.22 -13.25
C GLU A 382 28.38 2.13 -12.05
N ASN A 383 28.02 1.31 -11.07
CA ASN A 383 28.79 1.04 -9.84
C ASN A 383 29.00 2.24 -8.91
N GLN A 384 28.37 3.40 -9.16
CA GLN A 384 28.32 4.46 -8.16
C GLN A 384 27.39 4.08 -7.01
N THR A 385 27.69 4.56 -5.80
CA THR A 385 26.84 4.33 -4.64
C THR A 385 25.84 5.46 -4.42
N THR A 386 24.69 5.12 -3.84
CA THR A 386 23.71 6.09 -3.33
C THR A 386 24.21 6.77 -2.05
N PRO A 387 23.54 7.82 -1.54
CA PRO A 387 23.93 8.46 -0.27
C PRO A 387 23.91 7.51 0.94
N TYR A 388 23.17 6.41 0.83
CA TYR A 388 23.01 5.38 1.87
C TYR A 388 23.82 4.11 1.57
N GLY A 389 24.79 4.19 0.65
CA GLY A 389 25.81 3.14 0.44
C GLY A 389 25.40 1.99 -0.48
N GLN A 390 24.19 2.00 -1.06
CA GLN A 390 23.80 0.97 -2.02
C GLN A 390 24.45 1.24 -3.39
N THR A 391 25.10 0.24 -3.97
CA THR A 391 25.62 0.31 -5.34
C THR A 391 24.47 0.34 -6.34
N VAL A 392 24.53 1.26 -7.31
CA VAL A 392 23.57 1.36 -8.41
C VAL A 392 24.09 0.53 -9.58
N HIS A 393 23.34 -0.52 -9.91
CA HIS A 393 23.56 -1.41 -11.06
C HIS A 393 22.53 -1.15 -12.15
N ASP A 394 22.82 -1.64 -13.36
CA ASP A 394 21.92 -1.61 -14.52
C ASP A 394 21.45 -0.18 -14.86
N VAL A 395 22.41 0.75 -15.00
CA VAL A 395 22.11 2.18 -15.20
C VAL A 395 21.62 2.43 -16.62
N HIS A 396 20.33 2.20 -16.85
CA HIS A 396 19.67 2.38 -18.16
C HIS A 396 19.14 3.79 -18.41
N LEU A 397 19.11 4.65 -17.38
CA LEU A 397 18.49 5.96 -17.45
C LEU A 397 19.03 6.86 -18.58
N PRO A 398 20.35 6.99 -18.81
CA PRO A 398 20.85 7.82 -19.91
C PRO A 398 20.32 7.35 -21.29
N ARG A 399 20.27 6.03 -21.51
CA ARG A 399 19.73 5.44 -22.75
C ARG A 399 18.21 5.68 -22.87
N LEU A 400 17.47 5.49 -21.78
CA LEU A 400 16.02 5.71 -21.74
C LEU A 400 15.69 7.18 -21.98
N PHE A 401 16.42 8.10 -21.35
CA PHE A 401 16.22 9.54 -21.48
C PHE A 401 16.51 10.01 -22.91
N LYS A 402 17.60 9.55 -23.53
CA LYS A 402 17.93 9.84 -24.94
C LYS A 402 16.85 9.32 -25.89
N ARG A 403 16.31 8.11 -25.64
CA ARG A 403 15.22 7.55 -26.43
C ARG A 403 13.96 8.42 -26.30
N LEU A 404 13.60 8.83 -25.08
CA LEU A 404 12.46 9.70 -24.81
C LEU A 404 12.60 11.04 -25.53
N GLU A 405 13.75 11.72 -25.42
CA GLU A 405 14.01 12.99 -26.12
C GLU A 405 13.80 12.86 -27.63
N LYS A 406 14.25 11.75 -28.23
CA LYS A 406 14.05 11.46 -29.66
C LYS A 406 12.59 11.20 -29.99
N THR A 407 11.93 10.26 -29.30
CA THR A 407 10.56 9.84 -29.64
C THR A 407 9.52 10.91 -29.33
N ALA A 408 9.76 11.72 -28.30
CA ALA A 408 8.90 12.87 -27.96
C ALA A 408 9.23 14.12 -28.79
N ARG A 409 10.28 14.10 -29.63
CA ARG A 409 10.77 15.27 -30.40
C ARG A 409 11.08 16.47 -29.50
N TYR A 410 11.71 16.23 -28.35
CA TYR A 410 11.92 17.23 -27.29
C TYR A 410 12.59 18.51 -27.82
N THR A 411 13.66 18.39 -28.59
CA THR A 411 14.38 19.56 -29.15
C THR A 411 13.49 20.44 -30.02
N GLN A 412 12.61 19.83 -30.83
CA GLN A 412 11.67 20.57 -31.68
C GLN A 412 10.61 21.27 -30.82
N LEU A 413 9.98 20.52 -29.89
CA LEU A 413 8.98 21.07 -28.98
C LEU A 413 9.53 22.21 -28.12
N HIS A 414 10.76 22.08 -27.63
CA HIS A 414 11.41 23.10 -26.82
C HIS A 414 11.58 24.41 -27.60
N LYS A 415 12.03 24.35 -28.86
CA LYS A 415 12.12 25.53 -29.74
C LYS A 415 10.75 26.15 -30.00
N GLN A 416 9.74 25.34 -30.28
CA GLN A 416 8.36 25.82 -30.49
C GLN A 416 7.80 26.53 -29.26
N VAL A 417 8.04 25.98 -28.06
CA VAL A 417 7.64 26.61 -26.80
C VAL A 417 8.34 27.95 -26.60
N GLN A 418 9.65 28.02 -26.87
CA GLN A 418 10.40 29.28 -26.75
C GLN A 418 9.87 30.35 -27.72
N GLN A 419 9.67 29.99 -28.98
CA GLN A 419 9.12 30.90 -29.99
C GLN A 419 7.72 31.39 -29.60
N PHE A 420 6.82 30.46 -29.26
CA PHE A 420 5.46 30.79 -28.81
C PHE A 420 5.48 31.77 -27.64
N ASN A 421 6.36 31.54 -26.66
CA ASN A 421 6.50 32.40 -25.48
C ASN A 421 7.10 33.78 -25.79
N GLN A 422 7.81 33.96 -26.91
CA GLN A 422 8.28 35.29 -27.33
C GLN A 422 7.16 36.08 -28.02
N GLU A 423 6.35 35.40 -28.83
CA GLU A 423 5.27 36.01 -29.62
C GLU A 423 4.03 36.33 -28.78
N HIS A 424 3.78 35.59 -27.69
CA HIS A 424 2.55 35.73 -26.90
C HIS A 424 2.82 36.36 -25.54
N LYS A 425 2.27 37.56 -25.28
CA LYS A 425 2.47 38.27 -24.01
C LYS A 425 1.81 37.58 -22.81
N TYR A 426 0.56 37.14 -22.96
CA TYR A 426 -0.30 36.69 -21.85
C TYR A 426 -0.47 35.17 -21.74
N LEU A 427 -0.21 34.43 -22.82
CA LEU A 427 -0.26 32.97 -22.83
C LEU A 427 1.16 32.43 -22.99
N LYS A 428 1.54 31.49 -22.12
CA LYS A 428 2.85 30.85 -22.18
C LYS A 428 2.69 29.34 -22.16
N HIS A 429 3.53 28.64 -22.91
CA HIS A 429 3.69 27.19 -22.86
C HIS A 429 4.87 26.79 -21.97
N GLY A 430 4.74 25.63 -21.33
CA GLY A 430 5.78 25.00 -20.53
C GLY A 430 6.06 23.59 -21.04
N LEU A 431 7.33 23.18 -20.99
CA LEU A 431 7.76 21.83 -21.34
C LEU A 431 8.78 21.36 -20.30
N ALA A 432 8.53 20.20 -19.71
CA ALA A 432 9.42 19.61 -18.72
C ALA A 432 9.52 18.09 -18.90
N VAL A 433 10.69 17.53 -18.55
CA VAL A 433 10.92 16.09 -18.49
C VAL A 433 11.54 15.78 -17.13
N THR A 434 10.96 14.84 -16.39
CA THR A 434 11.44 14.44 -15.07
C THR A 434 11.85 12.96 -15.09
N PRO A 435 13.12 12.64 -14.79
CA PRO A 435 13.55 11.26 -14.63
C PRO A 435 13.16 10.73 -13.25
N VAL A 436 13.05 9.42 -13.11
CA VAL A 436 12.69 8.79 -11.83
C VAL A 436 13.59 7.58 -11.58
N LYS A 437 14.26 7.57 -10.41
CA LYS A 437 14.81 6.36 -9.78
C LYS A 437 13.96 6.06 -8.55
N PHE A 438 13.35 4.89 -8.50
CA PHE A 438 12.50 4.46 -7.39
C PHE A 438 12.97 3.12 -6.85
N GLY A 439 13.34 3.07 -5.56
CA GLY A 439 13.73 1.83 -4.90
C GLY A 439 12.53 0.92 -4.65
N ILE A 440 12.58 -0.30 -5.17
CA ILE A 440 11.59 -1.36 -4.92
C ILE A 440 11.95 -2.10 -3.62
N SER A 441 10.96 -2.75 -2.99
CA SER A 441 11.00 -3.43 -1.68
C SER A 441 10.56 -2.58 -0.48
N PHE A 442 10.08 -3.28 0.55
CA PHE A 442 9.88 -2.70 1.87
C PHE A 442 11.24 -2.37 2.50
N THR A 443 11.37 -1.16 3.08
CA THR A 443 12.58 -0.78 3.83
C THR A 443 12.72 -1.56 5.14
N LYS A 444 11.61 -2.06 5.69
CA LYS A 444 11.61 -3.07 6.75
C LYS A 444 11.82 -4.45 6.12
N ILE A 445 13.03 -4.99 6.25
CA ILE A 445 13.48 -6.21 5.55
C ILE A 445 12.51 -7.37 5.75
N SER A 446 12.05 -7.59 6.98
CA SER A 446 11.14 -8.70 7.32
C SER A 446 9.77 -8.61 6.63
N HIS A 447 9.39 -7.49 6.01
CA HIS A 447 8.16 -7.40 5.22
C HIS A 447 8.33 -7.85 3.76
N ASN A 448 9.53 -8.26 3.33
CA ASN A 448 9.74 -8.78 1.98
C ASN A 448 9.55 -10.30 1.96
N GLN A 449 8.33 -10.74 2.25
CA GLN A 449 7.91 -12.14 2.26
C GLN A 449 6.49 -12.27 1.72
N ALA A 450 6.13 -13.42 1.16
CA ALA A 450 4.77 -13.71 0.70
C ALA A 450 4.50 -15.20 0.72
N SER A 451 3.22 -15.57 0.73
CA SER A 451 2.78 -16.96 0.68
C SER A 451 1.68 -17.14 -0.36
N ALA A 452 1.59 -18.35 -0.90
CA ALA A 452 0.49 -18.78 -1.76
C ALA A 452 0.10 -20.23 -1.48
N LEU A 453 -1.18 -20.54 -1.65
CA LEU A 453 -1.75 -21.87 -1.55
C LEU A 453 -2.48 -22.18 -2.86
N ILE A 454 -2.14 -23.30 -3.49
CA ILE A 454 -2.75 -23.76 -4.74
C ILE A 454 -3.40 -25.12 -4.52
N TRP A 455 -4.59 -25.28 -5.08
CA TRP A 455 -5.29 -26.55 -5.27
C TRP A 455 -5.57 -26.77 -6.76
N ILE A 456 -5.27 -27.96 -7.26
CA ILE A 456 -5.73 -28.42 -8.58
C ILE A 456 -6.78 -29.51 -8.37
N TYR A 457 -7.93 -29.35 -9.00
CA TYR A 457 -9.03 -30.32 -8.93
C TYR A 457 -8.93 -31.33 -10.07
N PRO A 458 -9.47 -32.56 -9.91
CA PRO A 458 -9.42 -33.59 -10.96
C PRO A 458 -10.07 -33.22 -12.29
N ASP A 459 -10.95 -32.21 -12.30
CA ASP A 459 -11.56 -31.67 -13.52
C ASP A 459 -10.61 -30.74 -14.33
N GLY A 460 -9.43 -30.44 -13.79
CA GLY A 460 -8.44 -29.55 -14.41
C GLY A 460 -8.60 -28.08 -14.07
N THR A 461 -9.49 -27.74 -13.12
CA THR A 461 -9.61 -26.38 -12.57
C THR A 461 -8.63 -26.16 -11.42
N VAL A 462 -8.25 -24.89 -11.20
CA VAL A 462 -7.23 -24.50 -10.22
C VAL A 462 -7.78 -23.40 -9.32
N SER A 463 -7.66 -23.57 -8.02
CA SER A 463 -7.93 -22.52 -7.02
C SER A 463 -6.60 -22.01 -6.45
N VAL A 464 -6.46 -20.68 -6.36
CA VAL A 464 -5.25 -20.01 -5.88
C VAL A 464 -5.62 -18.99 -4.81
N SER A 465 -5.01 -19.11 -3.64
CA SER A 465 -5.00 -18.09 -2.58
C SER A 465 -3.60 -17.51 -2.43
N HIS A 466 -3.48 -16.19 -2.26
CA HIS A 466 -2.20 -15.52 -2.06
C HIS A 466 -2.32 -14.28 -1.18
N GLY A 467 -1.19 -13.77 -0.68
CA GLY A 467 -1.10 -12.61 0.22
C GLY A 467 -1.43 -11.25 -0.39
N ALA A 468 -1.35 -11.10 -1.72
CA ALA A 468 -1.66 -9.82 -2.38
C ALA A 468 -3.17 -9.50 -2.37
N ILE A 469 -3.51 -8.25 -2.13
CA ILE A 469 -4.87 -7.69 -2.18
C ILE A 469 -5.11 -7.03 -3.53
N GLU A 470 -6.19 -7.43 -4.20
CA GLU A 470 -6.65 -6.77 -5.43
C GLU A 470 -7.34 -5.44 -5.12
N MET A 471 -6.82 -4.36 -5.70
CA MET A 471 -7.35 -3.01 -5.55
C MET A 471 -7.33 -2.23 -6.88
N GLY A 472 -7.30 -2.96 -8.01
CA GLY A 472 -7.34 -2.45 -9.38
C GLY A 472 -6.00 -2.50 -10.11
N GLN A 473 -4.92 -2.97 -9.46
CA GLN A 473 -3.57 -3.09 -10.03
C GLN A 473 -3.31 -4.40 -10.78
N GLU A 474 -4.33 -5.26 -10.85
CA GLU A 474 -4.32 -6.55 -11.55
C GLU A 474 -3.37 -7.57 -10.92
N ALA A 475 -3.25 -7.57 -9.59
CA ALA A 475 -2.43 -8.57 -8.91
C ALA A 475 -2.96 -9.98 -9.17
N ASN A 476 -4.28 -10.16 -9.07
CA ASN A 476 -4.92 -11.44 -9.29
C ASN A 476 -4.75 -11.92 -10.74
N THR A 477 -4.91 -11.02 -11.71
CA THR A 477 -4.74 -11.32 -13.14
C THR A 477 -3.31 -11.77 -13.44
N LYS A 478 -2.30 -11.04 -12.96
CA LYS A 478 -0.89 -11.35 -13.21
C LYS A 478 -0.48 -12.68 -12.56
N ILE A 479 -0.94 -12.94 -11.34
CA ILE A 479 -0.66 -14.22 -10.66
C ILE A 479 -1.34 -15.37 -11.40
N ALA A 480 -2.60 -15.22 -11.82
CA ALA A 480 -3.27 -16.24 -12.64
C ALA A 480 -2.52 -16.52 -13.95
N GLN A 481 -1.98 -15.49 -14.62
CA GLN A 481 -1.16 -15.66 -15.83
C GLN A 481 0.14 -16.43 -15.56
N ILE A 482 0.80 -16.18 -14.42
CA ILE A 482 1.99 -16.95 -14.00
C ILE A 482 1.62 -18.43 -13.85
N ILE A 483 0.54 -18.72 -13.13
CA ILE A 483 0.08 -20.08 -12.88
C ILE A 483 -0.36 -20.79 -14.17
N ALA A 484 -1.11 -20.10 -15.04
CA ALA A 484 -1.53 -20.60 -16.35
C ALA A 484 -0.35 -20.99 -17.23
N ASN A 485 0.72 -20.19 -17.21
CA ASN A 485 1.94 -20.47 -17.99
C ASN A 485 2.72 -21.67 -17.42
N ILE A 486 2.73 -21.86 -16.09
CA ILE A 486 3.41 -23.00 -15.46
C ILE A 486 2.69 -24.31 -15.77
N PHE A 487 1.36 -24.35 -15.62
CA PHE A 487 0.56 -25.55 -15.88
C PHE A 487 0.18 -25.75 -17.34
N GLY A 488 0.47 -24.80 -18.23
CA GLY A 488 0.10 -24.90 -19.65
C GLY A 488 -1.41 -24.91 -19.90
N ILE A 489 -2.19 -24.26 -19.03
CA ILE A 489 -3.66 -24.23 -19.07
C ILE A 489 -4.18 -22.82 -19.33
N SER A 490 -5.46 -22.70 -19.70
CA SER A 490 -6.08 -21.38 -19.85
C SER A 490 -6.24 -20.68 -18.51
N VAL A 491 -6.07 -19.35 -18.49
CA VAL A 491 -6.41 -18.52 -17.32
C VAL A 491 -7.88 -18.70 -16.89
N LYS A 492 -8.78 -19.09 -17.81
CA LYS A 492 -10.19 -19.39 -17.50
C LYS A 492 -10.38 -20.57 -16.56
N GLN A 493 -9.40 -21.47 -16.46
CA GLN A 493 -9.42 -22.60 -15.52
C GLN A 493 -8.97 -22.22 -14.12
N ILE A 494 -8.52 -20.98 -13.92
CA ILE A 494 -7.95 -20.51 -12.66
C ILE A 494 -8.94 -19.58 -11.96
N ARG A 495 -9.21 -19.89 -10.70
CA ARG A 495 -9.94 -19.03 -9.77
C ARG A 495 -8.96 -18.46 -8.75
N ILE A 496 -8.90 -17.14 -8.67
CA ILE A 496 -8.24 -16.45 -7.57
C ILE A 496 -9.28 -16.25 -6.45
N GLU A 497 -9.01 -16.87 -5.30
CA GLU A 497 -9.85 -16.75 -4.11
C GLU A 497 -9.69 -15.38 -3.45
N SER A 498 -10.53 -15.08 -2.46
CA SER A 498 -10.26 -13.94 -1.59
C SER A 498 -8.96 -14.12 -0.82
N ASN A 499 -8.33 -13.03 -0.44
CA ASN A 499 -7.30 -13.08 0.59
C ASN A 499 -7.99 -13.35 1.93
N ASN A 500 -7.52 -14.36 2.64
CA ASN A 500 -8.13 -14.79 3.89
C ASN A 500 -7.02 -15.22 4.86
N THR A 501 -6.97 -14.64 6.06
CA THR A 501 -5.89 -14.90 7.03
C THR A 501 -5.84 -16.34 7.54
N LYS A 502 -6.93 -17.12 7.39
CA LYS A 502 -6.96 -18.56 7.69
C LYS A 502 -6.23 -19.38 6.61
N ARG A 503 -6.29 -18.96 5.35
CA ARG A 503 -5.57 -19.63 4.23
C ARG A 503 -4.15 -19.11 4.07
N ILE A 504 -3.97 -17.79 4.22
CA ILE A 504 -2.72 -17.07 4.03
C ILE A 504 -2.45 -16.21 5.27
N GLY A 505 -1.98 -16.85 6.33
CA GLY A 505 -1.59 -16.18 7.57
C GLY A 505 -0.30 -15.37 7.42
N ASN A 506 -0.12 -14.37 8.30
CA ASN A 506 1.09 -13.55 8.39
C ASN A 506 1.50 -12.82 7.10
N SER A 507 0.55 -12.59 6.19
CA SER A 507 0.80 -11.80 4.99
C SER A 507 1.17 -10.37 5.33
N THR A 508 2.14 -9.83 4.61
CA THR A 508 2.53 -8.42 4.69
C THR A 508 1.54 -7.55 3.91
N PRO A 509 1.42 -6.25 4.22
CA PRO A 509 0.57 -5.35 3.46
C PRO A 509 0.84 -5.41 1.96
N THR A 510 -0.20 -5.26 1.14
CA THR A 510 -0.01 -5.05 -0.30
C THR A 510 0.41 -3.61 -0.55
N ALA A 511 1.72 -3.38 -0.50
CA ALA A 511 2.36 -2.08 -0.66
C ALA A 511 3.77 -2.21 -1.28
N ALA A 512 4.57 -1.14 -1.24
CA ALA A 512 5.95 -1.07 -1.73
C ALA A 512 6.19 -1.53 -3.19
N SER A 513 5.12 -1.61 -3.99
CA SER A 513 5.12 -2.10 -5.37
C SER A 513 5.61 -3.55 -5.55
N VAL A 514 5.66 -4.35 -4.48
CA VAL A 514 6.16 -5.74 -4.52
C VAL A 514 5.05 -6.80 -4.49
N GLY A 515 3.78 -6.38 -4.55
CA GLY A 515 2.64 -7.27 -4.42
C GLY A 515 2.69 -8.46 -5.38
N VAL A 516 2.93 -8.21 -6.67
CA VAL A 516 3.08 -9.27 -7.68
C VAL A 516 4.45 -9.92 -7.61
N ASP A 517 5.52 -9.16 -7.36
CA ASP A 517 6.88 -9.70 -7.29
C ASP A 517 7.00 -10.81 -6.24
N LEU A 518 6.51 -10.57 -5.02
CA LEU A 518 6.58 -11.56 -3.94
C LEU A 518 5.52 -12.65 -4.11
N ASN A 519 4.24 -12.28 -4.25
CA ASN A 519 3.16 -13.27 -4.28
C ASN A 519 3.13 -14.10 -5.58
N GLY A 520 3.58 -13.53 -6.69
CA GLY A 520 3.77 -14.25 -7.94
C GLY A 520 4.89 -15.28 -7.84
N ASN A 521 5.99 -14.98 -7.14
CA ASN A 521 7.04 -15.96 -6.85
C ASN A 521 6.56 -17.04 -5.86
N ALA A 522 5.85 -16.68 -4.80
CA ALA A 522 5.27 -17.67 -3.88
C ALA A 522 4.30 -18.61 -4.61
N ALA A 523 3.43 -18.08 -5.47
CA ALA A 523 2.50 -18.87 -6.27
C ALA A 523 3.24 -19.75 -7.29
N LYS A 524 4.31 -19.23 -7.93
CA LYS A 524 5.19 -20.00 -8.80
C LYS A 524 5.81 -21.19 -8.05
N ILE A 525 6.36 -20.97 -6.86
CA ILE A 525 6.97 -22.03 -6.03
C ILE A 525 5.94 -23.11 -5.68
N ALA A 526 4.72 -22.72 -5.31
CA ALA A 526 3.63 -23.68 -5.06
C ALA A 526 3.31 -24.50 -6.32
N ALA A 527 3.20 -23.84 -7.47
CA ALA A 527 2.87 -24.50 -8.73
C ALA A 527 3.97 -25.43 -9.21
N GLU A 528 5.24 -25.03 -9.09
CA GLU A 528 6.40 -25.87 -9.45
C GLU A 528 6.49 -27.14 -8.59
N LYS A 529 6.11 -27.07 -7.31
CA LYS A 529 6.01 -28.27 -6.45
C LYS A 529 4.96 -29.26 -6.94
N ILE A 530 3.79 -28.78 -7.37
CA ILE A 530 2.73 -29.63 -7.93
C ILE A 530 3.18 -30.18 -9.29
N LEU A 531 3.74 -29.32 -10.14
CA LEU A 531 4.23 -29.68 -11.47
C LEU A 531 5.28 -30.78 -11.39
N ALA A 532 6.22 -30.71 -10.45
CA ALA A 532 7.24 -31.75 -10.26
C ALA A 532 6.64 -33.14 -9.99
N ARG A 533 5.55 -33.21 -9.19
CA ARG A 533 4.83 -34.48 -8.93
C ARG A 533 4.14 -35.00 -10.19
N LEU A 534 3.49 -34.09 -10.92
CA LEU A 534 2.77 -34.43 -12.16
C LEU A 534 3.72 -34.80 -13.30
N GLU A 535 4.90 -34.19 -13.39
CA GLU A 535 5.94 -34.53 -14.35
C GLU A 535 6.43 -35.96 -14.19
N LEU A 536 6.66 -36.40 -12.95
CA LEU A 536 7.07 -37.78 -12.66
C LEU A 536 5.99 -38.79 -13.07
N LEU A 537 4.73 -38.49 -12.76
CA LEU A 537 3.61 -39.33 -13.18
C LEU A 537 3.45 -39.35 -14.70
N ALA A 538 3.50 -38.18 -15.35
CA ALA A 538 3.35 -38.05 -16.79
C ALA A 538 4.44 -38.83 -17.54
N LYS A 539 5.69 -38.82 -17.06
CA LYS A 539 6.77 -39.64 -17.63
C LYS A 539 6.40 -41.12 -17.63
N LYS A 540 5.95 -41.65 -16.50
CA LYS A 540 5.57 -43.06 -16.37
C LYS A 540 4.42 -43.43 -17.32
N ILE A 541 3.37 -42.60 -17.37
CA ILE A 541 2.22 -42.88 -18.23
C ILE A 541 2.59 -42.79 -19.71
N ILE A 542 3.37 -41.78 -20.13
CA ILE A 542 3.80 -41.64 -21.52
C ILE A 542 4.71 -42.80 -21.92
N GLU A 543 5.61 -43.21 -21.03
CA GLU A 543 6.49 -44.36 -21.24
C GLU A 543 5.71 -45.65 -21.42
N SER A 544 4.77 -45.94 -20.52
CA SER A 544 3.97 -47.17 -20.61
C SER A 544 2.96 -47.15 -21.76
N ARG A 545 2.32 -46.00 -22.03
CA ARG A 545 1.22 -45.89 -23.00
C ARG A 545 1.71 -45.85 -24.45
N TYR A 546 2.90 -45.30 -24.67
CA TYR A 546 3.42 -45.07 -26.01
C TYR A 546 4.75 -45.79 -26.27
N GLU A 547 5.26 -46.56 -25.32
CA GLU A 547 6.48 -47.36 -25.43
C GLU A 547 7.70 -46.51 -25.85
N ILE A 548 7.78 -45.28 -25.33
CA ILE A 548 8.88 -44.35 -25.58
C ILE A 548 9.55 -43.93 -24.29
N LYS A 549 10.86 -43.67 -24.33
CA LYS A 549 11.58 -43.08 -23.18
C LYS A 549 11.45 -41.55 -23.20
N PRO A 550 10.66 -40.91 -22.32
CA PRO A 550 10.46 -39.46 -22.34
C PRO A 550 11.74 -38.75 -21.86
N VAL A 551 12.09 -37.65 -22.51
CA VAL A 551 13.26 -36.83 -22.18
C VAL A 551 12.84 -35.60 -21.37
N LYS A 552 11.83 -34.88 -21.85
CA LYS A 552 11.36 -33.63 -21.24
C LYS A 552 9.87 -33.47 -21.43
N ILE A 553 9.15 -33.55 -20.32
CA ILE A 553 7.71 -33.29 -20.29
C ILE A 553 7.44 -31.80 -20.48
N ILE A 554 6.44 -31.51 -21.28
CA ILE A 554 5.91 -30.18 -21.59
C ILE A 554 4.44 -30.17 -21.23
N PHE A 555 4.03 -29.12 -20.52
CA PHE A 555 2.63 -28.79 -20.27
C PHE A 555 2.29 -27.60 -21.15
N ALA A 556 1.36 -27.79 -22.08
CA ALA A 556 0.87 -26.75 -22.98
C ALA A 556 -0.50 -27.13 -23.54
N ASP A 557 -1.33 -26.13 -23.79
CA ASP A 557 -2.64 -26.28 -24.44
C ASP A 557 -3.50 -27.40 -23.83
N ASN A 558 -3.60 -27.42 -22.49
CA ASN A 558 -4.34 -28.43 -21.73
C ASN A 558 -3.88 -29.87 -21.97
N SER A 559 -2.65 -30.05 -22.43
CA SER A 559 -2.05 -31.33 -22.75
C SER A 559 -0.67 -31.47 -22.10
N VAL A 560 -0.27 -32.73 -21.89
CA VAL A 560 1.02 -33.12 -21.32
C VAL A 560 1.68 -34.10 -22.27
N PHE A 561 2.88 -33.78 -22.74
CA PHE A 561 3.58 -34.57 -23.76
C PHE A 561 5.10 -34.46 -23.61
N ASP A 562 5.83 -35.37 -24.26
CA ASP A 562 7.28 -35.24 -24.37
C ASP A 562 7.68 -34.28 -25.50
N ARG A 563 8.68 -33.43 -25.26
CA ARG A 563 9.16 -32.44 -26.25
C ARG A 563 9.52 -33.05 -27.60
N LYS A 564 10.08 -34.27 -27.63
CA LYS A 564 10.48 -34.97 -28.86
C LYS A 564 9.27 -35.59 -29.57
N TYR A 565 8.19 -35.89 -28.83
CA TYR A 565 7.01 -36.58 -29.32
C TYR A 565 5.72 -35.79 -29.02
N PRO A 566 5.53 -34.59 -29.59
CA PRO A 566 4.39 -33.72 -29.27
C PRO A 566 3.01 -34.31 -29.58
N ASN A 567 2.95 -35.29 -30.50
CA ASN A 567 1.71 -35.99 -30.86
C ASN A 567 1.34 -37.10 -29.85
N LYS A 568 2.25 -37.49 -28.95
CA LYS A 568 2.05 -38.52 -27.93
C LYS A 568 1.70 -37.82 -26.61
N LYS A 569 0.44 -37.42 -26.48
CA LYS A 569 -0.03 -36.51 -25.44
C LYS A 569 -1.15 -37.10 -24.59
N ILE A 570 -1.16 -36.72 -23.32
CA ILE A 570 -2.22 -37.01 -22.35
C ILE A 570 -2.96 -35.70 -22.07
N ILE A 571 -4.28 -35.75 -21.91
CA ILE A 571 -5.05 -34.57 -21.53
C ILE A 571 -4.72 -34.22 -20.08
N PHE A 572 -4.55 -32.93 -19.77
CA PHE A 572 -4.17 -32.50 -18.42
C PHE A 572 -5.14 -32.98 -17.33
N SER A 573 -6.45 -32.93 -17.56
CA SER A 573 -7.46 -33.44 -16.61
C SER A 573 -7.39 -34.97 -16.44
N GLU A 574 -7.02 -35.71 -17.48
CA GLU A 574 -6.80 -37.15 -17.37
C GLU A 574 -5.62 -37.46 -16.44
N LEU A 575 -4.49 -36.77 -16.63
CA LEU A 575 -3.33 -36.89 -15.74
C LEU A 575 -3.70 -36.60 -14.27
N LEU A 576 -4.55 -35.60 -14.03
CA LEU A 576 -4.99 -35.22 -12.70
C LEU A 576 -5.91 -36.26 -12.05
N LYS A 577 -6.81 -36.89 -12.81
CA LYS A 577 -7.64 -38.01 -12.32
C LYS A 577 -6.77 -39.18 -11.89
N ILE A 578 -5.80 -39.56 -12.73
CA ILE A 578 -4.85 -40.63 -12.40
C ILE A 578 -4.02 -40.25 -11.17
N ALA A 579 -3.56 -38.99 -11.07
CA ALA A 579 -2.83 -38.51 -9.90
C ALA A 579 -3.66 -38.62 -8.61
N TYR A 580 -4.94 -38.26 -8.68
CA TYR A 580 -5.86 -38.38 -7.55
C TYR A 580 -6.04 -39.85 -7.12
N GLU A 581 -6.29 -40.76 -8.06
CA GLU A 581 -6.42 -42.20 -7.80
C GLU A 581 -5.14 -42.80 -7.20
N GLN A 582 -3.97 -42.30 -7.61
CA GLN A 582 -2.67 -42.67 -7.06
C GLN A 582 -2.31 -41.96 -5.75
N ARG A 583 -3.22 -41.16 -5.18
CA ARG A 583 -3.04 -40.40 -3.93
C ARG A 583 -1.85 -39.43 -3.99
N ILE A 584 -1.57 -38.89 -5.18
CA ILE A 584 -0.57 -37.84 -5.37
C ILE A 584 -1.20 -36.51 -4.98
N ALA A 585 -0.55 -35.79 -4.06
CA ALA A 585 -1.06 -34.52 -3.57
C ALA A 585 -1.13 -33.46 -4.68
N LEU A 586 -2.35 -32.98 -4.98
CA LEU A 586 -2.68 -31.95 -5.98
C LEU A 586 -2.76 -30.53 -5.38
N GLY A 587 -2.26 -30.35 -4.15
CA GLY A 587 -2.15 -29.06 -3.48
C GLY A 587 -0.73 -28.79 -3.01
N ALA A 588 -0.37 -27.50 -2.93
CA ALA A 588 0.91 -27.07 -2.39
C ALA A 588 0.88 -25.64 -1.83
N HIS A 589 1.71 -25.44 -0.81
CA HIS A 589 2.07 -24.12 -0.29
C HIS A 589 3.40 -23.65 -0.88
N GLY A 590 3.48 -22.38 -1.21
CA GLY A 590 4.69 -21.69 -1.65
C GLY A 590 4.97 -20.48 -0.78
N PHE A 591 6.25 -20.21 -0.54
CA PHE A 591 6.78 -19.12 0.26
C PHE A 591 8.02 -18.58 -0.42
#